data_AF-A0AA88I5Q6-F1
#
_entry.id   AF-A0AA88I5Q6-F1
#
_cell.length_a   1.000
_cell.length_b   1.000
_cell.length_c   1.000
_cell.angle_alpha   90.00
_cell.angle_beta   90.00
_cell.angle_gamma   90.00
#
_symmetry.space_group_name_H-M   'P 1'
#
loop_
_entity.id
_entity.type
_entity.pdbx_description
1 polymer ?
#
loop_
_entity_poly.entity_id
_entity_poly.type
_entity_poly.pdbx_seq_one_letter_code
_entity_poly.pdbx_strand_id
1 'polypeptide(L)'
;MEDEKSVADIFDWEEYLCYSKAEAAPQFCFKQHEIPPENEFELNMKLEALDPRNLTSTCIATVVSVLGPRIRLRLDGSDDKNDFWRLVDSREINPIGHCEKLGGMLTPPLGFRMNASSWPTFLVKTLSGGVIAPTSSFKPEPPDPKCNFFKVGMKLEAVDKKNPQLICPATIGELKKDLIHVVFDGWKGAFDYWCRYDSREIFPVGWCKRSNHPLQSPGKTALPVKALATPGRNKRPKQKNSPAPPTPKTITKRKRKSSSSQVADSTSSPLPSPPKAPITGTCEPDSPTEELVVNEAQPDLSSQRTSETLSPDIHLDDQSLISEIKVQARILESTSCSPPSSRSSVDDSVRGSGCSPTSTTAIADLPVDPEQWSVSNVLNYFSSLDSNLAPCMTSFKQHEIDGRALFLLTPDMCMKYMGLKLGPSLKICNLINNLKSKRLGNA
;
A
#
# COMPACT_ATOMS: atom_id res chain seq x y z
N MET A 1 -31.56 -29.12 -27.53
CA MET A 1 -31.59 -27.86 -28.30
C MET A 1 -31.80 -26.74 -27.29
N GLU A 2 -30.83 -26.56 -26.41
CA GLU A 2 -30.87 -25.57 -25.33
C GLU A 2 -29.40 -25.20 -25.10
N ASP A 3 -28.99 -24.07 -25.65
CA ASP A 3 -27.89 -23.22 -25.17
C ASP A 3 -27.74 -22.04 -26.15
N GLU A 4 -28.80 -21.24 -26.26
CA GLU A 4 -28.71 -19.89 -26.85
C GLU A 4 -28.84 -18.89 -25.69
N LYS A 5 -27.88 -18.96 -24.75
CA LYS A 5 -27.67 -17.88 -23.79
C LYS A 5 -27.22 -16.67 -24.61
N SER A 6 -28.05 -15.64 -24.63
CA SER A 6 -27.78 -14.36 -25.28
C SER A 6 -26.32 -13.95 -25.09
N VAL A 7 -25.57 -13.87 -26.18
CA VAL A 7 -24.26 -13.22 -26.23
C VAL A 7 -24.51 -11.79 -25.79
N ALA A 8 -24.29 -11.49 -24.51
CA ALA A 8 -24.31 -10.12 -24.03
C ALA A 8 -23.21 -9.39 -24.80
N ASP A 9 -23.59 -8.29 -25.46
CA ASP A 9 -22.72 -7.50 -26.33
C ASP A 9 -21.37 -7.24 -25.64
N ILE A 10 -20.36 -8.00 -26.06
CA ILE A 10 -18.97 -7.79 -25.63
C ILE A 10 -18.57 -6.44 -26.22
N PHE A 11 -18.13 -5.52 -25.37
CA PHE A 11 -17.70 -4.21 -25.83
C PHE A 11 -16.52 -4.32 -26.80
N ASP A 12 -16.68 -3.77 -28.01
CA ASP A 12 -15.67 -3.75 -29.05
C ASP A 12 -15.07 -2.34 -29.19
N TRP A 13 -13.77 -2.24 -28.93
CA TRP A 13 -13.03 -0.99 -29.05
C TRP A 13 -12.93 -0.47 -30.48
N GLU A 14 -12.82 -1.34 -31.47
CA GLU A 14 -12.64 -0.94 -32.88
C GLU A 14 -13.91 -0.26 -33.39
N GLU A 15 -15.07 -0.90 -33.15
CA GLU A 15 -16.37 -0.30 -33.46
C GLU A 15 -16.58 1.02 -32.69
N TYR A 16 -16.23 1.03 -31.40
CA TYR A 16 -16.44 2.21 -30.56
C TYR A 16 -15.56 3.40 -30.96
N LEU A 17 -14.29 3.18 -31.32
CA LEU A 17 -13.39 4.22 -31.83
C LEU A 17 -13.89 4.79 -33.16
N CYS A 18 -14.33 3.92 -34.08
CA CYS A 18 -14.91 4.32 -35.36
C CYS A 18 -16.17 5.18 -35.16
N TYR A 19 -17.09 4.71 -34.31
CA TYR A 19 -18.33 5.43 -33.99
C TYR A 19 -18.07 6.79 -33.34
N SER A 20 -17.18 6.84 -32.35
CA SER A 20 -16.87 8.06 -31.61
C SER A 20 -15.94 9.03 -32.35
N LYS A 21 -15.38 8.60 -33.49
CA LYS A 21 -14.38 9.36 -34.26
C LYS A 21 -13.20 9.81 -33.40
N ALA A 22 -12.78 8.94 -32.49
CA ALA A 22 -11.71 9.20 -31.54
C ALA A 22 -10.52 8.28 -31.81
N GLU A 23 -9.36 8.67 -31.32
CA GLU A 23 -8.14 7.88 -31.42
C GLU A 23 -7.81 7.25 -30.06
N ALA A 24 -7.28 6.03 -30.08
CA ALA A 24 -6.71 5.43 -28.90
C ALA A 24 -5.39 6.13 -28.53
N ALA A 25 -5.15 6.36 -27.24
CA ALA A 25 -3.84 6.78 -26.77
C ALA A 25 -2.79 5.70 -27.12
N PRO A 26 -1.67 6.05 -27.76
CA PRO A 26 -0.62 5.08 -28.09
C PRO A 26 0.04 4.45 -26.85
N GLN A 27 0.54 3.21 -27.00
CA GLN A 27 1.19 2.44 -25.92
C GLN A 27 2.29 3.23 -25.19
N PHE A 28 3.11 4.01 -25.90
CA PHE A 28 4.22 4.78 -25.32
C PHE A 28 3.78 5.91 -24.38
N CYS A 29 2.48 6.23 -24.31
CA CYS A 29 1.95 7.18 -23.33
C CYS A 29 1.89 6.58 -21.92
N PHE A 30 1.88 5.24 -21.82
CA PHE A 30 1.56 4.52 -20.59
C PHE A 30 2.80 3.92 -19.95
N LYS A 31 2.83 3.97 -18.61
CA LYS A 31 3.73 3.18 -17.79
C LYS A 31 3.20 1.76 -17.61
N GLN A 32 3.12 1.02 -18.71
CA GLN A 32 2.63 -0.36 -18.78
C GLN A 32 3.48 -1.18 -19.74
N HIS A 33 3.68 -2.46 -19.43
CA HIS A 33 4.24 -3.39 -20.39
C HIS A 33 3.32 -3.52 -21.61
N GLU A 34 3.90 -3.69 -22.79
CA GLU A 34 3.14 -3.92 -24.03
C GLU A 34 2.40 -5.26 -23.98
N ILE A 35 3.07 -6.27 -23.45
CA ILE A 35 2.50 -7.57 -23.10
C ILE A 35 2.18 -7.54 -21.60
N PRO A 36 0.92 -7.69 -21.18
CA PRO A 36 0.57 -7.71 -19.77
C PRO A 36 1.37 -8.78 -19.01
N PRO A 37 1.88 -8.47 -17.79
CA PRO A 37 2.69 -9.41 -17.03
C PRO A 37 1.86 -10.61 -16.57
N GLU A 38 2.47 -11.80 -16.56
CA GLU A 38 1.85 -13.01 -16.01
C GLU A 38 1.65 -12.89 -14.50
N ASN A 39 0.54 -13.44 -14.00
CA ASN A 39 0.18 -13.42 -12.59
C ASN A 39 0.31 -14.80 -11.98
N GLU A 40 1.26 -14.95 -11.06
CA GLU A 40 1.55 -16.20 -10.33
C GLU A 40 1.11 -16.13 -8.87
N PHE A 41 0.39 -15.08 -8.46
CA PHE A 41 -0.13 -14.99 -7.09
C PHE A 41 -1.37 -15.87 -6.92
N GLU A 42 -1.47 -16.50 -5.76
CA GLU A 42 -2.63 -17.27 -5.35
C GLU A 42 -3.31 -16.65 -4.13
N LEU A 43 -4.56 -17.06 -3.89
CA LEU A 43 -5.31 -16.64 -2.71
C LEU A 43 -4.57 -17.03 -1.43
N ASN A 44 -4.64 -16.15 -0.43
CA ASN A 44 -4.02 -16.29 0.88
C ASN A 44 -2.49 -16.15 0.92
N MET A 45 -1.82 -15.95 -0.22
CA MET A 45 -0.41 -15.58 -0.22
C MET A 45 -0.20 -14.24 0.49
N LYS A 46 0.89 -14.14 1.24
CA LYS A 46 1.28 -12.96 2.01
C LYS A 46 2.47 -12.26 1.38
N LEU A 47 2.45 -10.93 1.42
CA LEU A 47 3.48 -10.06 0.87
C LEU A 47 3.60 -8.77 1.70
N GLU A 48 4.61 -7.96 1.39
CA GLU A 48 4.75 -6.60 1.91
C GLU A 48 4.10 -5.61 0.96
N ALA A 49 3.30 -4.67 1.46
CA ALA A 49 2.69 -3.62 0.66
C ALA A 49 2.71 -2.29 1.39
N LEU A 50 2.78 -1.18 0.65
CA LEU A 50 2.52 0.15 1.21
C LEU A 50 1.04 0.28 1.61
N ASP A 51 0.75 0.82 2.79
CA ASP A 51 -0.64 1.14 3.19
C ASP A 51 -1.16 2.32 2.35
N PRO A 52 -2.22 2.15 1.54
CA PRO A 52 -2.76 3.24 0.72
C PRO A 52 -3.25 4.45 1.54
N ARG A 53 -3.49 4.27 2.85
CA ARG A 53 -3.92 5.33 3.77
C ARG A 53 -2.73 5.96 4.52
N ASN A 54 -1.56 5.32 4.47
CA ASN A 54 -0.31 5.88 4.97
C ASN A 54 0.89 5.36 4.13
N LEU A 55 1.28 6.11 3.10
CA LEU A 55 2.30 5.67 2.14
C LEU A 55 3.72 5.55 2.74
N THR A 56 3.95 5.98 3.98
CA THR A 56 5.22 5.75 4.68
C THR A 56 5.27 4.39 5.40
N SER A 57 4.15 3.68 5.46
CA SER A 57 3.98 2.43 6.19
C SER A 57 4.04 1.25 5.22
N THR A 58 5.07 0.41 5.38
CA THR A 58 5.07 -0.94 4.80
C THR A 58 4.42 -1.90 5.78
N CYS A 59 3.44 -2.67 5.31
CA CYS A 59 2.62 -3.58 6.11
C CYS A 59 2.59 -4.96 5.48
N ILE A 60 2.22 -5.98 6.27
CA ILE A 60 1.87 -7.30 5.73
C ILE A 60 0.47 -7.21 5.10
N ALA A 61 0.36 -7.74 3.88
CA ALA A 61 -0.88 -7.86 3.15
C ALA A 61 -1.10 -9.30 2.68
N THR A 62 -2.36 -9.69 2.58
CA THR A 62 -2.80 -10.98 2.06
C THR A 62 -3.55 -10.80 0.74
N VAL A 63 -3.27 -11.66 -0.24
CA VAL A 63 -4.02 -11.74 -1.51
C VAL A 63 -5.41 -12.32 -1.23
N VAL A 64 -6.44 -11.49 -1.40
CA VAL A 64 -7.85 -11.87 -1.19
C VAL A 64 -8.61 -12.14 -2.48
N SER A 65 -8.09 -11.68 -3.63
CA SER A 65 -8.63 -11.98 -4.96
C SER A 65 -7.57 -11.75 -6.02
N VAL A 66 -7.69 -12.45 -7.15
CA VAL A 66 -6.85 -12.29 -8.34
C VAL A 66 -7.75 -11.97 -9.54
N LEU A 67 -7.36 -11.02 -10.39
CA LEU A 67 -8.09 -10.68 -11.61
C LEU A 67 -7.13 -10.17 -12.69
N GLY A 68 -6.89 -10.99 -13.71
CA GLY A 68 -5.84 -10.73 -14.70
C GLY A 68 -4.49 -10.51 -14.00
N PRO A 69 -3.70 -9.49 -14.38
CA PRO A 69 -2.43 -9.14 -13.75
C PRO A 69 -2.57 -8.29 -12.48
N ARG A 70 -3.79 -8.17 -11.93
CA ARG A 70 -4.04 -7.43 -10.69
C ARG A 70 -4.38 -8.38 -9.55
N ILE A 71 -3.92 -8.01 -8.37
CA ILE A 71 -4.23 -8.68 -7.10
C ILE A 71 -4.96 -7.71 -6.18
N ARG A 72 -6.01 -8.20 -5.53
CA ARG A 72 -6.71 -7.50 -4.46
C ARG A 72 -6.05 -7.88 -3.15
N LEU A 73 -5.65 -6.88 -2.39
CA LEU A 73 -4.89 -7.00 -1.16
C LEU A 73 -5.69 -6.50 0.02
N ARG A 74 -5.51 -7.18 1.15
CA ARG A 74 -6.00 -6.75 2.47
C ARG A 74 -4.83 -6.70 3.43
N LEU A 75 -4.69 -5.60 4.16
CA LEU A 75 -3.66 -5.48 5.19
C LEU A 75 -4.04 -6.35 6.40
N ASP A 76 -3.11 -7.19 6.84
CA ASP A 76 -3.33 -8.10 7.95
C ASP A 76 -3.57 -7.32 9.26
N GLY A 77 -4.65 -7.66 9.96
CA GLY A 77 -5.07 -6.99 11.20
C GLY A 77 -5.91 -5.72 11.00
N SER A 78 -6.17 -5.34 9.74
CA SER A 78 -7.12 -4.30 9.34
C SER A 78 -8.55 -4.84 9.15
N ASP A 79 -9.43 -4.03 8.57
CA ASP A 79 -10.76 -4.40 8.10
C ASP A 79 -10.80 -4.87 6.63
N ASP A 80 -11.99 -5.31 6.21
CA ASP A 80 -12.31 -5.79 4.86
C ASP A 80 -12.96 -4.72 3.96
N LYS A 81 -13.05 -3.48 4.45
CA LYS A 81 -13.66 -2.34 3.75
C LYS A 81 -12.65 -1.51 2.97
N ASN A 82 -11.37 -1.66 3.31
CA ASN A 82 -10.25 -0.92 2.74
C ASN A 82 -9.31 -1.81 1.91
N ASP A 83 -9.85 -2.88 1.29
CA ASP A 83 -9.08 -3.65 0.33
C ASP A 83 -8.68 -2.78 -0.86
N PHE A 84 -7.51 -3.05 -1.44
CA PHE A 84 -6.97 -2.27 -2.55
C PHE A 84 -6.38 -3.18 -3.62
N TRP A 85 -6.30 -2.68 -4.85
CA TRP A 85 -5.77 -3.44 -5.98
C TRP A 85 -4.38 -2.96 -6.34
N ARG A 86 -3.50 -3.89 -6.73
CA ARG A 86 -2.18 -3.59 -7.29
C ARG A 86 -1.90 -4.51 -8.49
N LEU A 87 -1.13 -4.01 -9.45
CA LEU A 87 -0.54 -4.86 -10.48
C LEU A 87 0.58 -5.70 -9.87
N VAL A 88 0.82 -6.88 -10.43
CA VAL A 88 1.93 -7.78 -10.01
C VAL A 88 3.33 -7.20 -10.24
N ASP A 89 3.44 -6.15 -11.04
CA ASP A 89 4.67 -5.42 -11.37
C ASP A 89 4.77 -4.05 -10.68
N SER A 90 4.00 -3.84 -9.61
CA SER A 90 3.98 -2.58 -8.86
C SER A 90 5.13 -2.50 -7.85
N ARG A 91 5.92 -1.41 -7.86
CA ARG A 91 6.93 -1.13 -6.81
C ARG A 91 6.37 -1.00 -5.39
N GLU A 92 5.06 -0.83 -5.25
CA GLU A 92 4.39 -0.73 -3.94
C GLU A 92 4.13 -2.09 -3.26
N ILE A 93 4.46 -3.21 -3.93
CA ILE A 93 4.37 -4.56 -3.36
C ILE A 93 5.74 -5.24 -3.44
N ASN A 94 6.10 -6.00 -2.41
CA ASN A 94 7.42 -6.64 -2.31
C ASN A 94 7.32 -8.01 -1.61
N PRO A 95 8.27 -8.92 -1.87
CA PRO A 95 8.37 -10.16 -1.11
C PRO A 95 8.65 -9.88 0.36
N ILE A 96 8.23 -10.79 1.23
CA ILE A 96 8.46 -10.68 2.67
C ILE A 96 9.96 -10.76 2.97
N GLY A 97 10.47 -9.82 3.77
CA GLY A 97 11.88 -9.60 4.07
C GLY A 97 12.51 -8.43 3.31
N HIS A 98 11.84 -7.88 2.29
CA HIS A 98 12.35 -6.74 1.52
C HIS A 98 12.53 -5.48 2.37
N CYS A 99 11.54 -5.14 3.20
CA CYS A 99 11.61 -3.97 4.09
C CYS A 99 12.79 -4.05 5.04
N GLU A 100 13.03 -5.21 5.66
CA GLU A 100 14.16 -5.46 6.55
C GLU A 100 15.51 -5.35 5.81
N LYS A 101 15.62 -5.93 4.62
CA LYS A 101 16.84 -5.89 3.81
C LYS A 101 17.30 -4.46 3.50
N LEU A 102 16.36 -3.51 3.43
CA LEU A 102 16.64 -2.08 3.23
C LEU A 102 16.85 -1.30 4.55
N GLY A 103 16.93 -1.99 5.69
CA GLY A 103 17.04 -1.37 7.02
C GLY A 103 15.73 -0.77 7.54
N GLY A 104 14.60 -1.06 6.88
CA GLY A 104 13.27 -0.66 7.31
C GLY A 104 12.68 -1.61 8.36
N MET A 105 11.49 -1.26 8.86
CA MET A 105 10.72 -2.10 9.77
C MET A 105 9.26 -2.10 9.36
N LEU A 106 8.64 -3.29 9.36
CA LEU A 106 7.22 -3.43 9.12
C LEU A 106 6.40 -2.72 10.20
N THR A 107 5.38 -2.01 9.75
CA THR A 107 4.50 -1.20 10.61
C THR A 107 3.09 -1.78 10.65
N PRO A 108 2.36 -1.63 11.76
CA PRO A 108 0.95 -1.96 11.77
C PRO A 108 0.20 -1.09 10.76
N PRO A 109 -0.82 -1.62 10.06
CA PRO A 109 -1.61 -0.82 9.15
C PRO A 109 -2.38 0.29 9.87
N LEU A 110 -2.72 1.36 9.17
CA LEU A 110 -3.66 2.34 9.70
C LEU A 110 -4.99 1.65 10.01
N GLY A 111 -5.61 1.87 11.16
CA GLY A 111 -6.80 1.09 11.53
C GLY A 111 -6.53 -0.37 11.88
N PHE A 112 -5.29 -0.72 12.25
CA PHE A 112 -4.99 -1.95 12.98
C PHE A 112 -5.95 -2.09 14.16
N ARG A 113 -6.64 -3.23 14.24
CA ARG A 113 -7.78 -3.43 15.15
C ARG A 113 -7.37 -3.76 16.59
N MET A 114 -6.09 -4.03 16.82
CA MET A 114 -5.54 -4.29 18.16
C MET A 114 -4.72 -3.09 18.65
N ASN A 115 -4.31 -3.13 19.91
CA ASN A 115 -3.39 -2.12 20.44
C ASN A 115 -2.01 -2.23 19.78
N ALA A 116 -1.27 -1.11 19.71
CA ALA A 116 0.05 -1.06 19.06
C ALA A 116 1.06 -2.05 19.69
N SER A 117 0.97 -2.28 21.01
CA SER A 117 1.81 -3.26 21.72
C SER A 117 1.57 -4.71 21.28
N SER A 118 0.43 -5.03 20.65
CA SER A 118 0.15 -6.38 20.13
C SER A 118 0.75 -6.61 18.75
N TRP A 119 1.23 -5.57 18.06
CA TRP A 119 1.78 -5.68 16.70
C TRP A 119 2.91 -6.72 16.57
N PRO A 120 3.89 -6.79 17.49
CA PRO A 120 4.97 -7.76 17.42
C PRO A 120 4.48 -9.21 17.39
N THR A 121 3.68 -9.59 18.38
CA THR A 121 3.09 -10.93 18.49
C THR A 121 2.14 -11.22 17.33
N PHE A 122 1.38 -10.21 16.89
CA PHE A 122 0.51 -10.33 15.71
C PHE A 122 1.31 -10.67 14.45
N LEU A 123 2.45 -10.02 14.25
CA LEU A 123 3.34 -10.25 13.11
C LEU A 123 3.92 -11.67 13.14
N VAL A 124 4.47 -12.12 14.29
CA VAL A 124 4.97 -13.51 14.47
C VAL A 124 3.90 -14.51 14.06
N LYS A 125 2.70 -14.36 14.63
CA LYS A 125 1.61 -15.31 14.44
C LYS A 125 1.13 -15.35 13.00
N THR A 126 1.03 -14.18 12.36
CA THR A 126 0.58 -14.04 10.98
C THR A 126 1.55 -14.70 10.00
N LEU A 127 2.86 -14.52 10.20
CA LEU A 127 3.88 -15.07 9.30
C LEU A 127 4.20 -16.54 9.58
N SER A 128 4.09 -16.99 10.83
CA SER A 128 4.40 -18.39 11.17
C SER A 128 3.41 -19.40 10.57
N GLY A 129 2.17 -18.98 10.29
CA GLY A 129 1.14 -19.83 9.68
C GLY A 129 0.67 -19.36 8.30
N GLY A 130 1.33 -18.36 7.73
CA GLY A 130 0.96 -17.78 6.43
C GLY A 130 1.68 -18.45 5.27
N VAL A 131 1.02 -18.54 4.11
CA VAL A 131 1.67 -18.87 2.85
C VAL A 131 2.34 -17.61 2.32
N ILE A 132 3.65 -17.63 2.10
CA ILE A 132 4.39 -16.48 1.61
C ILE A 132 4.35 -16.48 0.08
N ALA A 133 4.13 -15.32 -0.54
CA ALA A 133 4.25 -15.21 -1.99
C ALA A 133 5.72 -15.41 -2.41
N PRO A 134 6.01 -16.30 -3.38
CA PRO A 134 7.38 -16.51 -3.83
C PRO A 134 7.89 -15.27 -4.56
N THR A 135 9.19 -15.04 -4.49
CA THR A 135 9.83 -13.86 -5.15
C THR A 135 9.58 -13.83 -6.66
N SER A 136 9.40 -14.99 -7.32
CA SER A 136 9.09 -15.09 -8.75
C SER A 136 7.74 -14.48 -9.15
N SER A 137 6.79 -14.38 -8.21
CA SER A 137 5.48 -13.78 -8.47
C SER A 137 5.55 -12.26 -8.69
N PHE A 138 6.61 -11.61 -8.20
CA PHE A 138 6.81 -10.16 -8.32
C PHE A 138 7.50 -9.84 -9.64
N LYS A 139 6.84 -9.05 -10.49
CA LYS A 139 7.34 -8.74 -11.83
C LYS A 139 8.06 -7.38 -11.86
N PRO A 140 9.03 -7.19 -12.77
CA PRO A 140 9.74 -5.92 -12.88
C PRO A 140 8.81 -4.81 -13.39
N GLU A 141 8.91 -3.62 -12.78
CA GLU A 141 8.09 -2.47 -13.19
C GLU A 141 8.45 -2.01 -14.61
N PRO A 142 7.47 -1.66 -15.47
CA PRO A 142 7.72 -1.12 -16.81
C PRO A 142 8.48 0.21 -16.77
N PRO A 143 9.18 0.57 -17.87
CA PRO A 143 9.90 1.83 -17.96
C PRO A 143 8.96 3.05 -17.88
N ASP A 144 9.45 4.12 -17.26
CA ASP A 144 8.75 5.40 -17.20
C ASP A 144 8.65 6.05 -18.59
N PRO A 145 7.45 6.55 -18.99
CA PRO A 145 7.33 7.37 -20.19
C PRO A 145 8.16 8.66 -20.02
N LYS A 146 8.88 9.06 -21.09
CA LYS A 146 9.82 10.20 -21.04
C LYS A 146 9.16 11.53 -20.65
N CYS A 147 7.91 11.73 -21.08
CA CYS A 147 7.10 12.90 -20.76
C CYS A 147 5.62 12.58 -21.02
N ASN A 148 4.75 13.55 -20.75
CA ASN A 148 3.33 13.43 -21.03
C ASN A 148 3.05 13.49 -22.55
N PHE A 149 2.77 12.35 -23.16
CA PHE A 149 2.44 12.23 -24.58
C PHE A 149 0.94 12.20 -24.89
N PHE A 150 0.07 12.25 -23.88
CA PHE A 150 -1.37 12.23 -24.09
C PHE A 150 -1.85 13.50 -24.81
N LYS A 151 -2.93 13.35 -25.57
CA LYS A 151 -3.66 14.46 -26.19
C LYS A 151 -5.12 14.42 -25.75
N VAL A 152 -5.72 15.61 -25.61
CA VAL A 152 -7.15 15.74 -25.34
C VAL A 152 -7.95 15.02 -26.43
N GLY A 153 -8.96 14.24 -26.01
CA GLY A 153 -9.80 13.44 -26.90
C GLY A 153 -9.32 12.00 -27.12
N MET A 154 -8.08 11.67 -26.73
CA MET A 154 -7.61 10.27 -26.81
C MET A 154 -8.39 9.37 -25.87
N LYS A 155 -8.66 8.13 -26.32
CA LYS A 155 -9.33 7.09 -25.53
C LYS A 155 -8.33 6.13 -24.88
N LEU A 156 -8.71 5.63 -23.71
CA LEU A 156 -7.93 4.70 -22.90
C LEU A 156 -8.85 3.82 -22.06
N GLU A 157 -8.26 2.85 -21.39
CA GLU A 157 -8.87 2.09 -20.31
C GLU A 157 -8.38 2.64 -18.97
N ALA A 158 -9.27 2.83 -17.99
CA ALA A 158 -8.90 3.39 -16.69
C ALA A 158 -9.64 2.73 -15.52
N VAL A 159 -8.97 2.60 -14.38
CA VAL A 159 -9.60 2.11 -13.14
C VAL A 159 -10.56 3.16 -12.59
N ASP A 160 -11.77 2.75 -12.24
CA ASP A 160 -12.69 3.57 -11.45
C ASP A 160 -12.19 3.65 -10.00
N LYS A 161 -11.66 4.80 -9.59
CA LYS A 161 -11.13 4.99 -8.22
C LYS A 161 -12.18 4.80 -7.12
N LYS A 162 -13.48 4.91 -7.42
CA LYS A 162 -14.56 4.64 -6.47
C LYS A 162 -14.90 3.15 -6.39
N ASN A 163 -14.65 2.42 -7.47
CA ASN A 163 -14.86 0.97 -7.56
C ASN A 163 -13.63 0.31 -8.19
N PRO A 164 -12.50 0.17 -7.47
CA PRO A 164 -11.21 -0.16 -8.10
C PRO A 164 -11.13 -1.56 -8.75
N GLN A 165 -12.14 -2.40 -8.55
CA GLN A 165 -12.30 -3.65 -9.29
C GLN A 165 -12.61 -3.42 -10.78
N LEU A 166 -13.24 -2.28 -11.13
CA LEU A 166 -13.69 -1.98 -12.47
C LEU A 166 -12.60 -1.24 -13.26
N ILE A 167 -12.38 -1.70 -14.49
CA ILE A 167 -11.68 -0.95 -15.53
C ILE A 167 -12.72 -0.58 -16.60
N CYS A 168 -12.72 0.68 -17.02
CA CYS A 168 -13.75 1.24 -17.89
C CYS A 168 -13.10 2.03 -19.06
N PRO A 169 -13.79 2.13 -20.21
CA PRO A 169 -13.49 3.08 -21.26
C PRO A 169 -13.51 4.51 -20.73
N ALA A 170 -12.47 5.26 -21.04
CA ALA A 170 -12.32 6.65 -20.65
C ALA A 170 -11.70 7.47 -21.77
N THR A 171 -11.85 8.78 -21.67
CA THR A 171 -11.33 9.78 -22.60
C THR A 171 -10.49 10.80 -21.84
N ILE A 172 -9.38 11.26 -22.42
CA ILE A 172 -8.60 12.38 -21.90
C ILE A 172 -9.38 13.68 -22.11
N GLY A 173 -9.89 14.27 -21.03
CA GLY A 173 -10.69 15.51 -21.09
C GLY A 173 -9.85 16.79 -21.13
N GLU A 174 -8.77 16.84 -20.36
CA GLU A 174 -7.92 18.03 -20.20
C GLU A 174 -6.49 17.61 -19.80
N LEU A 175 -5.51 18.47 -20.06
CA LEU A 175 -4.09 18.27 -19.73
C LEU A 175 -3.56 19.46 -18.91
N LYS A 176 -2.79 19.17 -17.86
CA LYS A 176 -2.11 20.18 -17.02
C LYS A 176 -0.70 19.70 -16.69
N LYS A 177 0.28 20.09 -17.51
CA LYS A 177 1.67 19.62 -17.41
C LYS A 177 1.73 18.08 -17.39
N ASP A 178 2.15 17.50 -16.28
CA ASP A 178 2.24 16.06 -16.08
C ASP A 178 0.89 15.40 -15.73
N LEU A 179 -0.15 16.20 -15.48
CA LEU A 179 -1.46 15.69 -15.10
C LEU A 179 -2.36 15.55 -16.32
N ILE A 180 -3.11 14.45 -16.34
CA ILE A 180 -4.17 14.16 -17.30
C ILE A 180 -5.50 14.06 -16.57
N HIS A 181 -6.57 14.56 -17.18
CA HIS A 181 -7.93 14.43 -16.66
C HIS A 181 -8.61 13.24 -17.34
N VAL A 182 -8.86 12.18 -16.57
CA VAL A 182 -9.54 10.97 -17.02
C VAL A 182 -11.04 11.17 -16.86
N VAL A 183 -11.77 11.11 -17.96
CA VAL A 183 -13.23 11.26 -18.02
C VAL A 183 -13.86 9.94 -18.44
N PHE A 184 -14.79 9.41 -17.65
CA PHE A 184 -15.41 8.11 -17.95
C PHE A 184 -16.55 8.25 -18.97
N ASP A 185 -16.46 7.47 -20.05
CA ASP A 185 -17.37 7.59 -21.17
C ASP A 185 -18.80 7.21 -20.75
N GLY A 186 -19.76 8.12 -20.95
CA GLY A 186 -21.18 7.89 -20.66
C GLY A 186 -21.58 8.14 -19.21
N TRP A 187 -20.71 8.78 -18.42
CA TRP A 187 -20.96 9.15 -17.04
C TRP A 187 -20.91 10.68 -16.86
N LYS A 188 -21.63 11.20 -15.87
CA LYS A 188 -21.82 12.66 -15.66
C LYS A 188 -20.66 13.31 -14.89
N GLY A 189 -19.43 12.88 -15.12
CA GLY A 189 -18.22 13.43 -14.53
C GLY A 189 -17.98 13.15 -13.04
N ALA A 190 -18.94 12.56 -12.32
CA ALA A 190 -18.79 12.29 -10.89
C ALA A 190 -17.67 11.29 -10.55
N PHE A 191 -17.20 10.51 -11.53
CA PHE A 191 -16.15 9.50 -11.39
C PHE A 191 -14.81 9.98 -11.94
N ASP A 192 -14.79 11.14 -12.61
CA ASP A 192 -13.61 11.67 -13.26
C ASP A 192 -12.54 12.01 -12.22
N TYR A 193 -11.27 11.93 -12.64
CA TYR A 193 -10.17 12.29 -11.77
C TYR A 193 -8.96 12.79 -12.55
N TRP A 194 -8.13 13.55 -11.85
CA TRP A 194 -6.78 13.85 -12.29
C TRP A 194 -5.81 12.77 -11.82
N CYS A 195 -4.88 12.38 -12.68
CA CYS A 195 -3.73 11.57 -12.33
C CYS A 195 -2.50 12.05 -13.11
N ARG A 196 -1.30 11.66 -12.70
CA ARG A 196 -0.11 11.85 -13.53
C ARG A 196 -0.14 10.91 -14.73
N TYR A 197 0.53 11.29 -15.81
CA TYR A 197 0.63 10.49 -17.04
C TYR A 197 1.31 9.12 -16.82
N ASP A 198 2.11 8.97 -15.77
CA ASP A 198 2.80 7.72 -15.37
C ASP A 198 1.99 6.86 -14.39
N SER A 199 0.72 7.20 -14.17
CA SER A 199 -0.20 6.45 -13.31
C SER A 199 -0.29 4.98 -13.73
N ARG A 200 -0.23 4.07 -12.76
CA ARG A 200 -0.41 2.61 -12.98
C ARG A 200 -1.88 2.19 -13.14
N GLU A 201 -2.81 3.13 -12.94
CA GLU A 201 -4.27 2.92 -12.99
C GLU A 201 -4.90 3.24 -14.37
N ILE A 202 -4.06 3.51 -15.38
CA ILE A 202 -4.47 3.79 -16.76
C ILE A 202 -3.77 2.83 -17.72
N PHE A 203 -4.48 2.41 -18.76
CA PHE A 203 -4.05 1.37 -19.69
C PHE A 203 -4.40 1.73 -21.13
N PRO A 204 -3.60 1.26 -22.10
CA PRO A 204 -3.91 1.43 -23.52
C PRO A 204 -5.18 0.64 -23.90
N VAL A 205 -5.85 1.09 -24.95
CA VAL A 205 -7.01 0.40 -25.52
C VAL A 205 -6.68 -1.07 -25.84
N GLY A 206 -7.56 -1.98 -25.41
CA GLY A 206 -7.42 -3.43 -25.62
C GLY A 206 -6.56 -4.13 -24.57
N TRP A 207 -6.05 -3.43 -23.56
CA TRP A 207 -5.21 -4.02 -22.53
C TRP A 207 -5.98 -5.05 -21.68
N CYS A 208 -7.20 -4.74 -21.24
CA CYS A 208 -8.07 -5.67 -20.51
C CYS A 208 -8.30 -6.98 -21.26
N LYS A 209 -8.54 -6.90 -22.58
CA LYS A 209 -8.72 -8.07 -23.44
C LYS A 209 -7.48 -8.96 -23.46
N ARG A 210 -6.28 -8.36 -23.60
CA ARG A 210 -5.00 -9.09 -23.59
C ARG A 210 -4.66 -9.68 -22.22
N SER A 211 -5.05 -9.00 -21.15
CA SER A 211 -4.71 -9.35 -19.78
C SER A 211 -5.75 -10.27 -19.11
N ASN A 212 -6.78 -10.69 -19.86
CA ASN A 212 -7.95 -11.41 -19.34
C ASN A 212 -8.62 -10.71 -18.14
N HIS A 213 -8.67 -9.38 -18.17
CA HIS A 213 -9.40 -8.57 -17.19
C HIS A 213 -10.74 -8.13 -17.80
N PRO A 214 -11.86 -8.16 -17.04
CA PRO A 214 -13.14 -7.67 -17.55
C PRO A 214 -13.08 -6.16 -17.76
N LEU A 215 -13.51 -5.72 -18.95
CA LEU A 215 -13.71 -4.33 -19.29
C LEU A 215 -15.21 -3.99 -19.20
N GLN A 216 -15.55 -2.89 -18.54
CA GLN A 216 -16.93 -2.41 -18.49
C GLN A 216 -17.33 -1.77 -19.82
N SER A 217 -18.61 -1.86 -20.20
CA SER A 217 -19.12 -1.05 -21.31
C SER A 217 -19.26 0.42 -20.89
N PRO A 218 -19.20 1.38 -21.83
CA PRO A 218 -19.48 2.77 -21.54
C PRO A 218 -20.86 2.96 -20.88
N GLY A 219 -21.01 4.05 -20.12
CA GLY A 219 -22.30 4.41 -19.53
C GLY A 219 -23.37 4.62 -20.60
N LYS A 220 -24.65 4.45 -20.21
CA LYS A 220 -25.80 4.46 -21.15
C LYS A 220 -25.90 5.73 -22.02
N THR A 221 -25.30 6.85 -21.61
CA THR A 221 -25.33 8.10 -22.37
C THR A 221 -24.24 8.19 -23.45
N ALA A 222 -23.28 7.26 -23.49
CA ALA A 222 -22.22 7.22 -24.50
C ALA A 222 -22.58 6.41 -25.75
N LEU A 223 -23.53 5.47 -25.64
CA LEU A 223 -23.97 4.66 -26.77
C LEU A 223 -25.06 5.36 -27.58
N PRO A 224 -25.07 5.24 -28.92
CA PRO A 224 -26.17 5.76 -29.73
C PRO A 224 -27.48 5.04 -29.40
N VAL A 225 -28.57 5.80 -29.32
CA VAL A 225 -29.94 5.35 -28.98
C VAL A 225 -30.50 4.22 -29.90
N LYS A 226 -29.79 3.81 -30.95
CA LYS A 226 -30.25 2.78 -31.90
C LYS A 226 -30.04 1.33 -31.48
N ALA A 227 -29.33 1.04 -30.37
CA ALA A 227 -29.18 -0.33 -29.87
C ALA A 227 -30.35 -0.82 -28.99
N LEU A 228 -31.32 0.05 -28.64
CA LEU A 228 -32.56 -0.34 -27.96
C LEU A 228 -33.77 -0.19 -28.88
N ALA A 229 -33.78 -0.89 -30.01
CA ALA A 229 -35.01 -1.18 -30.74
C ALA A 229 -35.31 -2.68 -30.59
N THR A 230 -36.07 -3.03 -29.54
CA THR A 230 -36.75 -4.33 -29.45
C THR A 230 -37.60 -4.53 -30.70
N PRO A 231 -37.62 -5.71 -31.35
CA PRO A 231 -38.51 -5.93 -32.49
C PRO A 231 -39.96 -5.82 -32.01
N GLY A 232 -40.62 -4.74 -32.43
CA GLY A 232 -42.04 -4.53 -32.20
C GLY A 232 -42.83 -5.69 -32.80
N ARG A 233 -43.54 -6.41 -31.92
CA ARG A 233 -44.52 -7.42 -32.30
C ARG A 233 -45.57 -6.79 -33.22
N ASN A 234 -45.56 -7.20 -34.49
CA ASN A 234 -46.55 -6.83 -35.50
C ASN A 234 -47.98 -7.02 -34.97
N LYS A 235 -48.70 -5.91 -34.72
CA LYS A 235 -50.15 -5.92 -34.56
C LYS A 235 -50.80 -5.78 -35.94
N ARG A 236 -51.30 -6.90 -36.46
CA ARG A 236 -52.17 -6.95 -37.63
C ARG A 236 -53.59 -6.49 -37.21
N PRO A 237 -54.32 -5.69 -38.02
CA PRO A 237 -55.63 -5.17 -37.66
C PRO A 237 -56.75 -6.13 -38.09
N LYS A 238 -57.86 -6.23 -37.32
CA LYS A 238 -59.22 -6.50 -37.85
C LYS A 238 -60.33 -6.33 -36.78
N GLN A 239 -61.52 -6.04 -37.30
CA GLN A 239 -62.67 -5.33 -36.72
C GLN A 239 -63.69 -6.19 -35.93
N LYS A 240 -64.43 -5.47 -35.06
CA LYS A 240 -65.88 -5.53 -34.70
C LYS A 240 -66.63 -6.87 -34.65
N ASN A 241 -67.22 -7.20 -33.48
CA ASN A 241 -68.67 -7.10 -33.20
C ASN A 241 -69.03 -7.54 -31.76
N SER A 242 -70.01 -6.84 -31.17
CA SER A 242 -70.68 -6.99 -29.85
C SER A 242 -71.63 -8.24 -29.81
N PRO A 243 -72.45 -8.56 -28.75
CA PRO A 243 -72.80 -7.81 -27.52
C PRO A 243 -72.97 -8.58 -26.15
N ALA A 244 -72.91 -7.80 -25.04
CA ALA A 244 -73.62 -7.78 -23.71
C ALA A 244 -74.33 -9.02 -23.07
N PRO A 245 -74.82 -9.00 -21.79
CA PRO A 245 -74.41 -8.44 -20.46
C PRO A 245 -74.53 -9.56 -19.34
N PRO A 246 -74.83 -9.35 -18.01
CA PRO A 246 -74.77 -8.21 -17.07
C PRO A 246 -73.99 -8.48 -15.74
N THR A 247 -73.86 -7.44 -14.91
CA THR A 247 -73.37 -7.42 -13.50
C THR A 247 -74.32 -8.08 -12.49
N PRO A 248 -73.89 -8.30 -11.22
CA PRO A 248 -74.41 -7.41 -10.15
C PRO A 248 -73.41 -6.97 -9.06
N LYS A 249 -73.87 -5.92 -8.35
CA LYS A 249 -73.29 -5.06 -7.30
C LYS A 249 -73.31 -5.70 -5.91
N THR A 250 -72.58 -5.11 -4.94
CA THR A 250 -73.00 -4.65 -3.57
C THR A 250 -71.74 -4.11 -2.84
N ILE A 251 -71.48 -2.81 -2.63
CA ILE A 251 -72.00 -1.79 -1.68
C ILE A 251 -71.87 -2.15 -0.18
N THR A 252 -70.97 -1.45 0.53
CA THR A 252 -71.17 -0.66 1.79
C THR A 252 -69.82 -0.04 2.20
N LYS A 253 -69.55 1.25 1.96
CA LYS A 253 -69.83 2.50 2.73
C LYS A 253 -69.18 2.64 4.13
N ARG A 254 -68.28 3.65 4.19
CA ARG A 254 -67.98 4.64 5.29
C ARG A 254 -67.13 4.09 6.47
N LYS A 255 -66.20 4.83 7.09
CA LYS A 255 -66.11 6.29 7.31
C LYS A 255 -64.68 6.71 7.79
N ARG A 256 -64.16 7.80 7.20
CA ARG A 256 -63.30 8.90 7.69
C ARG A 256 -62.57 8.83 9.06
N LYS A 257 -61.29 9.26 9.05
CA LYS A 257 -60.70 10.49 9.66
C LYS A 257 -59.22 10.57 9.20
N SER A 258 -58.77 11.50 8.35
CA SER A 258 -58.47 12.93 8.52
C SER A 258 -57.51 13.28 9.67
N SER A 259 -56.27 13.64 9.33
CA SER A 259 -55.68 14.91 9.74
C SER A 259 -54.69 15.40 8.67
N SER A 260 -54.96 16.60 8.18
CA SER A 260 -54.15 17.41 7.29
C SER A 260 -53.20 18.28 8.11
N SER A 261 -52.09 18.71 7.51
CA SER A 261 -51.69 20.13 7.50
C SER A 261 -50.69 20.38 6.37
N GLN A 262 -51.06 21.29 5.50
CA GLN A 262 -50.33 21.89 4.37
C GLN A 262 -49.66 23.19 4.84
N VAL A 263 -48.42 23.50 4.43
CA VAL A 263 -47.99 24.49 3.39
C VAL A 263 -47.87 25.95 3.87
N ALA A 264 -46.69 26.55 3.62
CA ALA A 264 -46.39 27.87 3.02
C ALA A 264 -44.90 28.19 3.30
N ASP A 265 -43.97 28.13 2.34
CA ASP A 265 -43.60 29.09 1.28
C ASP A 265 -43.09 30.47 1.77
N SER A 266 -41.87 30.84 1.37
CA SER A 266 -41.33 32.22 1.18
C SER A 266 -39.80 32.23 0.92
N THR A 267 -39.44 32.42 -0.34
CA THR A 267 -38.46 33.41 -0.90
C THR A 267 -37.02 33.61 -0.36
N SER A 268 -36.09 33.43 -1.31
CA SER A 268 -35.00 34.33 -1.76
C SER A 268 -33.68 34.53 -0.99
N SER A 269 -32.61 34.06 -1.66
CA SER A 269 -31.32 34.73 -1.97
C SER A 269 -30.03 34.34 -1.20
N PRO A 270 -28.86 34.24 -1.92
CA PRO A 270 -27.59 33.71 -1.41
C PRO A 270 -26.51 34.78 -1.13
N LEU A 271 -25.42 34.40 -0.44
CA LEU A 271 -24.26 35.26 -0.08
C LEU A 271 -23.00 34.37 0.14
N PRO A 272 -21.75 34.88 0.05
CA PRO A 272 -21.05 35.22 -1.19
C PRO A 272 -19.64 34.58 -1.33
N SER A 273 -19.08 34.65 -2.54
CA SER A 273 -17.67 34.33 -2.88
C SER A 273 -16.74 35.55 -2.64
N PRO A 274 -15.43 35.35 -2.39
CA PRO A 274 -14.47 36.45 -2.15
C PRO A 274 -13.93 37.09 -3.45
N PRO A 275 -13.34 38.31 -3.36
CA PRO A 275 -13.23 39.23 -4.50
C PRO A 275 -11.92 39.11 -5.29
N LYS A 276 -12.02 39.38 -6.60
CA LYS A 276 -10.93 39.82 -7.48
C LYS A 276 -10.94 41.34 -7.55
N ALA A 277 -9.77 41.97 -7.49
CA ALA A 277 -9.57 43.36 -7.91
C ALA A 277 -8.63 43.41 -9.14
N PRO A 278 -8.84 44.37 -10.07
CA PRO A 278 -8.15 44.46 -11.37
C PRO A 278 -7.05 45.53 -11.37
N ILE A 279 -6.16 45.52 -12.37
CA ILE A 279 -5.68 46.73 -13.08
C ILE A 279 -5.18 46.30 -14.48
N THR A 280 -5.59 47.09 -15.45
CA THR A 280 -5.32 47.12 -16.90
C THR A 280 -3.89 47.54 -17.27
N GLY A 281 -3.38 47.03 -18.39
CA GLY A 281 -2.20 47.55 -19.09
C GLY A 281 -1.99 46.84 -20.44
N THR A 282 -1.89 47.63 -21.50
CA THR A 282 -1.98 47.33 -22.95
C THR A 282 -0.78 46.60 -23.61
N CYS A 283 -1.03 46.06 -24.82
CA CYS A 283 -0.11 45.52 -25.84
C CYS A 283 1.05 46.50 -26.22
N GLU A 284 2.14 46.20 -26.94
CA GLU A 284 2.67 45.05 -27.70
C GLU A 284 4.23 45.23 -27.88
N PRO A 285 4.97 44.58 -28.81
CA PRO A 285 6.26 43.91 -28.54
C PRO A 285 7.52 44.72 -28.89
N ASP A 286 8.71 44.22 -28.51
CA ASP A 286 9.90 44.21 -29.38
C ASP A 286 11.07 43.38 -28.79
N SER A 287 11.76 42.67 -29.68
CA SER A 287 13.11 42.09 -29.53
C SER A 287 14.06 42.95 -30.36
N PRO A 288 15.35 43.10 -29.99
CA PRO A 288 16.34 42.30 -30.71
C PRO A 288 17.55 41.80 -29.87
N THR A 289 18.16 40.78 -30.46
CA THR A 289 19.49 40.17 -30.33
C THR A 289 20.68 41.07 -30.02
N GLU A 290 21.69 40.53 -29.31
CA GLU A 290 23.13 40.68 -29.60
C GLU A 290 23.93 39.55 -28.90
N GLU A 291 25.05 39.16 -29.52
CA GLU A 291 25.78 37.89 -29.36
C GLU A 291 27.28 38.16 -29.03
N LEU A 292 27.96 37.19 -28.39
CA LEU A 292 29.43 36.96 -28.30
C LEU A 292 30.26 37.92 -27.37
N VAL A 293 31.24 37.48 -26.56
CA VAL A 293 32.47 36.73 -26.87
C VAL A 293 33.09 36.04 -25.63
N VAL A 294 33.37 34.74 -25.77
CA VAL A 294 34.57 33.91 -25.44
C VAL A 294 35.56 34.32 -24.33
N ASN A 295 35.90 33.37 -23.43
CA ASN A 295 37.28 32.98 -23.09
C ASN A 295 37.36 31.55 -22.49
N GLU A 296 38.20 30.71 -23.11
CA GLU A 296 38.69 29.38 -22.72
C GLU A 296 39.65 29.47 -21.49
N ALA A 297 40.18 28.46 -20.79
CA ALA A 297 40.33 27.01 -20.96
C ALA A 297 40.62 26.31 -19.60
N GLN A 298 40.26 25.02 -19.56
CA GLN A 298 40.64 23.80 -18.80
C GLN A 298 42.04 23.67 -18.13
N PRO A 299 42.35 22.63 -17.28
CA PRO A 299 42.06 21.18 -17.40
C PRO A 299 41.46 20.48 -16.16
N ASP A 300 40.53 19.52 -16.32
CA ASP A 300 40.67 18.07 -16.58
C ASP A 300 41.27 17.27 -15.40
N LEU A 301 40.45 16.37 -14.84
CA LEU A 301 40.86 15.06 -14.33
C LEU A 301 39.63 14.14 -14.33
N SER A 302 39.55 13.36 -15.41
CA SER A 302 38.69 12.20 -15.59
C SER A 302 38.91 11.10 -14.53
N SER A 303 37.83 10.47 -14.09
CA SER A 303 37.83 9.08 -13.62
C SER A 303 36.47 8.46 -13.87
N GLN A 304 36.50 7.52 -14.82
CA GLN A 304 35.42 6.63 -15.22
C GLN A 304 34.88 5.87 -13.99
N ARG A 305 33.56 5.81 -13.84
CA ARG A 305 32.91 4.75 -13.08
C ARG A 305 31.93 4.05 -14.02
N THR A 306 32.44 3.01 -14.67
CA THR A 306 31.62 1.88 -15.09
C THR A 306 31.03 1.27 -13.82
N SER A 307 29.72 1.08 -13.78
CA SER A 307 29.10 0.16 -12.82
C SER A 307 28.27 -0.82 -13.64
N GLU A 308 28.91 -1.95 -13.90
CA GLU A 308 28.30 -3.18 -14.37
C GLU A 308 27.16 -3.57 -13.42
N THR A 309 26.03 -3.91 -14.03
CA THR A 309 24.93 -4.61 -13.40
C THR A 309 25.40 -6.01 -13.03
N LEU A 310 25.77 -6.20 -11.76
CA LEU A 310 25.95 -7.52 -11.15
C LEU A 310 24.73 -7.79 -10.26
N SER A 311 23.81 -8.58 -10.78
CA SER A 311 22.86 -9.33 -9.96
C SER A 311 23.63 -10.46 -9.27
N PRO A 312 23.51 -10.64 -7.94
CA PRO A 312 23.72 -11.94 -7.35
C PRO A 312 22.36 -12.59 -7.16
N ASP A 313 22.09 -13.65 -7.92
CA ASP A 313 21.11 -14.66 -7.54
C ASP A 313 21.61 -15.31 -6.24
N ILE A 314 21.17 -14.77 -5.11
CA ILE A 314 21.22 -15.47 -3.84
C ILE A 314 19.86 -16.10 -3.66
N HIS A 315 19.77 -17.39 -3.99
CA HIS A 315 18.64 -18.21 -3.58
C HIS A 315 18.75 -18.42 -2.06
N LEU A 316 18.20 -17.48 -1.30
CA LEU A 316 17.96 -17.64 0.13
C LEU A 316 16.70 -18.48 0.27
N ASP A 317 16.79 -19.61 0.97
CA ASP A 317 15.64 -20.44 1.29
C ASP A 317 14.62 -19.63 2.09
N ASP A 318 13.35 -19.65 1.68
CA ASP A 318 12.24 -18.92 2.33
C ASP A 318 12.16 -19.20 3.84
N GLN A 319 12.65 -20.36 4.29
CA GLN A 319 12.71 -20.74 5.71
C GLN A 319 13.71 -19.93 6.54
N SER A 320 14.82 -19.48 5.93
CA SER A 320 15.82 -18.64 6.60
C SER A 320 15.29 -17.23 6.85
N LEU A 321 14.60 -16.64 5.86
CA LEU A 321 13.97 -15.32 5.97
C LEU A 321 12.83 -15.32 6.98
N ILE A 322 12.00 -16.37 6.99
CA ILE A 322 10.97 -16.55 8.02
C ILE A 322 11.60 -16.66 9.42
N SER A 323 12.79 -17.23 9.54
CA SER A 323 13.50 -17.34 10.82
C SER A 323 14.05 -15.98 11.30
N GLU A 324 14.56 -15.13 10.42
CA GLU A 324 15.02 -13.77 10.73
C GLU A 324 13.86 -12.87 11.15
N ILE A 325 12.73 -12.93 10.46
CA ILE A 325 11.53 -12.16 10.82
C ILE A 325 10.94 -12.63 12.16
N LYS A 326 11.00 -13.94 12.45
CA LYS A 326 10.63 -14.49 13.78
C LYS A 326 11.56 -13.97 14.88
N VAL A 327 12.83 -13.71 14.58
CA VAL A 327 13.79 -13.12 15.53
C VAL A 327 13.48 -11.65 15.77
N GLN A 328 13.19 -10.87 14.71
CA GLN A 328 12.81 -9.46 14.85
C GLN A 328 11.56 -9.27 15.71
N ALA A 329 10.56 -10.11 15.51
CA ALA A 329 9.31 -9.99 16.24
C ALA A 329 9.43 -10.46 17.70
N ARG A 330 10.39 -11.33 18.06
CA ARG A 330 10.78 -11.58 19.46
C ARG A 330 11.48 -10.38 20.11
N ILE A 331 12.32 -9.65 19.37
CA ILE A 331 12.97 -8.42 19.86
C ILE A 331 11.93 -7.33 20.15
N LEU A 332 10.85 -7.29 19.39
CA LEU A 332 9.77 -6.35 19.61
C LEU A 332 8.85 -6.77 20.80
N GLU A 333 8.68 -8.07 21.07
CA GLU A 333 7.93 -8.59 22.24
C GLU A 333 8.57 -8.25 23.59
N SER A 334 9.91 -8.16 23.68
CA SER A 334 10.61 -7.79 24.92
C SER A 334 10.49 -6.32 25.33
N THR A 335 9.80 -5.49 24.52
CA THR A 335 9.59 -4.06 24.80
C THR A 335 8.19 -3.69 25.30
N SER A 336 7.26 -4.65 25.43
CA SER A 336 5.90 -4.38 25.92
C SER A 336 5.51 -5.26 27.10
N CYS A 337 5.83 -4.81 28.33
CA CYS A 337 5.15 -5.30 29.52
C CYS A 337 4.63 -4.10 30.34
N SER A 338 3.30 -4.04 30.51
CA SER A 338 2.62 -3.09 31.40
C SER A 338 2.67 -3.60 32.86
N PRO A 339 2.61 -2.72 33.88
CA PRO A 339 2.86 -3.12 35.26
C PRO A 339 1.65 -3.83 35.88
N PRO A 340 1.83 -4.82 36.77
CA PRO A 340 0.73 -5.34 37.56
C PRO A 340 0.38 -4.40 38.71
N SER A 341 -0.93 -4.14 38.84
CA SER A 341 -1.58 -3.39 39.91
C SER A 341 -1.36 -4.03 41.28
N SER A 342 -1.16 -3.16 42.27
CA SER A 342 -1.12 -3.43 43.71
C SER A 342 -2.36 -4.17 44.23
N ARG A 343 -2.14 -5.15 45.12
CA ARG A 343 -3.01 -5.44 46.27
C ARG A 343 -2.24 -6.22 47.35
N SER A 344 -2.57 -5.88 48.58
CA SER A 344 -1.88 -6.11 49.84
C SER A 344 -2.28 -7.40 50.56
N SER A 345 -1.40 -7.85 51.47
CA SER A 345 -1.67 -8.11 52.92
C SER A 345 -1.21 -9.49 53.45
N VAL A 346 -0.34 -9.42 54.49
CA VAL A 346 -0.16 -10.26 55.72
C VAL A 346 0.13 -11.77 55.55
N ASP A 347 0.89 -12.50 56.37
CA ASP A 347 1.72 -12.44 57.60
C ASP A 347 2.67 -13.68 57.44
N ASP A 348 3.88 -13.85 57.98
CA ASP A 348 4.18 -14.13 59.38
C ASP A 348 5.71 -14.38 59.52
N SER A 349 6.20 -14.21 60.75
CA SER A 349 7.58 -14.12 61.21
C SER A 349 8.30 -15.46 61.37
N VAL A 350 9.62 -15.53 61.10
CA VAL A 350 10.60 -16.26 61.93
C VAL A 350 11.96 -15.54 61.93
N ARG A 351 12.48 -15.34 63.16
CA ARG A 351 13.80 -14.77 63.52
C ARG A 351 14.98 -15.62 63.04
N GLY A 352 16.14 -14.98 62.83
CA GLY A 352 17.41 -15.59 63.19
C GLY A 352 18.66 -15.11 62.43
N SER A 353 19.41 -14.22 63.08
CA SER A 353 20.88 -14.16 63.08
C SER A 353 21.62 -13.71 61.81
N GLY A 354 22.43 -12.67 61.99
CA GLY A 354 23.20 -12.04 60.93
C GLY A 354 24.46 -12.78 60.52
N CYS A 355 24.97 -12.37 59.36
CA CYS A 355 26.38 -12.30 59.04
C CYS A 355 26.51 -11.45 57.77
N SER A 356 27.11 -10.27 57.87
CA SER A 356 27.76 -9.66 56.71
C SER A 356 29.10 -10.36 56.51
N PRO A 357 29.46 -10.68 55.27
CA PRO A 357 30.70 -10.13 54.79
C PRO A 357 30.55 -9.51 53.41
N THR A 358 31.16 -8.33 53.27
CA THR A 358 31.71 -7.81 52.02
C THR A 358 32.44 -8.91 51.24
N SER A 359 32.05 -9.11 49.98
CA SER A 359 32.89 -9.77 48.98
C SER A 359 32.75 -9.06 47.64
N THR A 360 33.77 -8.25 47.36
CA THR A 360 34.20 -7.90 46.01
C THR A 360 34.51 -9.19 45.25
N THR A 361 33.70 -9.57 44.28
CA THR A 361 33.99 -10.72 43.40
C THR A 361 34.37 -10.21 42.02
N ALA A 362 35.65 -10.45 41.70
CA ALA A 362 36.32 -10.13 40.45
C ALA A 362 35.84 -11.01 39.28
N ILE A 363 36.29 -10.61 38.09
CA ILE A 363 35.99 -11.04 36.70
C ILE A 363 36.12 -12.57 36.40
N ALA A 364 36.31 -13.43 37.40
CA ALA A 364 36.76 -14.82 37.21
C ALA A 364 35.69 -15.87 36.85
N ASP A 365 34.38 -15.57 36.93
CA ASP A 365 33.31 -16.58 36.76
C ASP A 365 32.38 -16.35 35.54
N LEU A 366 32.83 -15.63 34.52
CA LEU A 366 32.04 -15.50 33.28
C LEU A 366 32.15 -16.78 32.43
N PRO A 367 31.04 -17.36 31.94
CA PRO A 367 31.09 -18.50 31.01
C PRO A 367 31.99 -18.19 29.80
N VAL A 368 32.74 -19.20 29.32
CA VAL A 368 33.71 -19.03 28.23
C VAL A 368 33.03 -18.59 26.92
N ASP A 369 31.84 -19.10 26.66
CA ASP A 369 31.04 -18.74 25.49
C ASP A 369 30.05 -17.60 25.81
N PRO A 370 30.19 -16.43 25.17
CA PRO A 370 29.26 -15.33 25.38
C PRO A 370 27.82 -15.61 24.97
N GLU A 371 27.53 -16.61 24.13
CA GLU A 371 26.15 -16.99 23.82
C GLU A 371 25.41 -17.65 24.99
N GLN A 372 26.15 -18.05 26.04
CA GLN A 372 25.61 -18.63 27.26
C GLN A 372 25.49 -17.61 28.40
N TRP A 373 25.83 -16.34 28.15
CA TRP A 373 25.78 -15.31 29.16
C TRP A 373 24.34 -14.98 29.55
N SER A 374 24.05 -15.02 30.84
CA SER A 374 22.84 -14.43 31.40
C SER A 374 22.91 -12.89 31.34
N VAL A 375 21.78 -12.21 31.54
CA VAL A 375 21.73 -10.74 31.66
C VAL A 375 22.75 -10.22 32.68
N SER A 376 22.87 -10.89 33.84
CA SER A 376 23.85 -10.52 34.87
C SER A 376 25.29 -10.64 34.38
N ASN A 377 25.61 -11.65 33.57
CA ASN A 377 26.93 -11.82 32.99
C ASN A 377 27.26 -10.68 31.99
N VAL A 378 26.29 -10.29 31.15
CA VAL A 378 26.42 -9.15 30.23
C VAL A 378 26.69 -7.86 31.00
N LEU A 379 25.92 -7.57 32.05
CA LEU A 379 26.09 -6.37 32.87
C LEU A 379 27.46 -6.33 33.55
N ASN A 380 27.91 -7.47 34.10
CA ASN A 380 29.22 -7.58 34.75
C ASN A 380 30.36 -7.36 33.75
N TYR A 381 30.24 -7.93 32.54
CA TYR A 381 31.23 -7.76 31.48
C TYR A 381 31.41 -6.28 31.10
N PHE A 382 30.33 -5.57 30.75
CA PHE A 382 30.43 -4.16 30.38
C PHE A 382 30.86 -3.26 31.55
N SER A 383 30.40 -3.55 32.77
CA SER A 383 30.82 -2.81 33.96
C SER A 383 32.32 -2.99 34.25
N SER A 384 32.89 -4.14 33.91
CA SER A 384 34.33 -4.41 34.03
C SER A 384 35.18 -3.71 32.97
N LEU A 385 34.61 -3.43 31.79
CA LEU A 385 35.32 -2.79 30.68
C LEU A 385 35.30 -1.26 30.79
N ASP A 386 34.17 -0.68 31.19
CA ASP A 386 34.01 0.76 31.31
C ASP A 386 32.92 1.12 32.30
N SER A 387 33.31 1.70 33.43
CA SER A 387 32.39 2.18 34.47
C SER A 387 31.47 3.30 33.97
N ASN A 388 31.84 4.04 32.92
CA ASN A 388 31.00 5.09 32.34
C ASN A 388 29.80 4.53 31.56
N LEU A 389 29.78 3.23 31.26
CA LEU A 389 28.63 2.56 30.63
C LEU A 389 27.55 2.16 31.64
N ALA A 390 27.79 2.28 32.95
CA ALA A 390 26.83 1.90 33.98
C ALA A 390 25.40 2.49 33.79
N PRO A 391 25.24 3.77 33.38
CA PRO A 391 23.90 4.30 33.07
C PRO A 391 23.21 3.58 31.91
N CYS A 392 23.96 3.14 30.89
CA CYS A 392 23.44 2.42 29.73
C CYS A 392 23.09 0.96 30.10
N MET A 393 23.83 0.37 31.04
CA MET A 393 23.60 -0.99 31.51
C MET A 393 22.28 -1.14 32.26
N THR A 394 21.74 -0.04 32.81
CA THR A 394 20.39 -0.04 33.38
C THR A 394 19.35 -0.38 32.31
N SER A 395 19.49 0.17 31.09
CA SER A 395 18.63 -0.19 29.96
C SER A 395 18.82 -1.65 29.53
N PHE A 396 20.05 -2.17 29.52
CA PHE A 396 20.31 -3.58 29.18
C PHE A 396 19.66 -4.54 30.17
N LYS A 397 19.67 -4.19 31.47
CA LYS A 397 18.96 -4.93 32.50
C LYS A 397 17.44 -4.86 32.31
N GLN A 398 16.93 -3.66 31.99
CA GLN A 398 15.50 -3.42 31.78
C GLN A 398 14.95 -4.19 30.57
N HIS A 399 15.73 -4.30 29.51
CA HIS A 399 15.36 -5.02 28.28
C HIS A 399 15.82 -6.48 28.26
N GLU A 400 16.27 -7.01 29.42
CA GLU A 400 16.71 -8.39 29.60
C GLU A 400 17.70 -8.88 28.52
N ILE A 401 18.67 -8.03 28.18
CA ILE A 401 19.67 -8.35 27.14
C ILE A 401 20.62 -9.43 27.65
N ASP A 402 20.44 -10.66 27.18
CA ASP A 402 21.33 -11.79 27.41
C ASP A 402 22.43 -11.90 26.33
N GLY A 403 23.30 -12.91 26.44
CA GLY A 403 24.42 -13.13 25.53
C GLY A 403 24.02 -13.37 24.07
N ARG A 404 22.86 -13.99 23.82
CA ARG A 404 22.37 -14.23 22.46
C ARG A 404 21.80 -12.96 21.86
N ALA A 405 21.02 -12.22 22.64
CA ALA A 405 20.48 -10.92 22.24
C ALA A 405 21.60 -9.90 21.99
N LEU A 406 22.68 -9.95 22.79
CA LEU A 406 23.80 -9.03 22.70
C LEU A 406 24.41 -8.97 21.29
N PHE A 407 24.53 -10.11 20.62
CA PHE A 407 25.15 -10.18 19.29
C PHE A 407 24.26 -9.70 18.15
N LEU A 408 22.96 -9.52 18.39
CA LEU A 408 21.97 -9.03 17.44
C LEU A 408 21.79 -7.51 17.52
N LEU A 409 22.37 -6.85 18.53
CA LEU A 409 22.21 -5.42 18.73
C LEU A 409 22.90 -4.58 17.65
N THR A 410 22.12 -3.68 17.07
CA THR A 410 22.61 -2.63 16.17
C THR A 410 22.62 -1.26 16.87
N PRO A 411 23.41 -0.29 16.40
CA PRO A 411 23.40 1.06 16.95
C PRO A 411 22.00 1.69 16.95
N ASP A 412 21.22 1.45 15.89
CA ASP A 412 19.86 1.98 15.76
C ASP A 412 18.89 1.35 16.75
N MET A 413 19.04 0.05 17.04
CA MET A 413 18.23 -0.61 18.07
C MET A 413 18.51 -0.03 19.46
N CYS A 414 19.79 0.15 19.80
CA CYS A 414 20.24 0.78 21.04
C CYS A 414 19.67 2.19 21.21
N MET A 415 19.68 3.01 20.13
CA MET A 415 19.16 4.37 20.21
C MET A 415 17.63 4.43 20.32
N LYS A 416 16.95 3.69 19.44
CA LYS A 416 15.50 3.82 19.26
C LYS A 416 14.69 3.10 20.34
N TYR A 417 15.16 1.96 20.83
CA TYR A 417 14.39 1.11 21.74
C TYR A 417 14.92 1.12 23.17
N MET A 418 16.22 1.41 23.37
CA MET A 418 16.82 1.49 24.72
C MET A 418 17.08 2.93 25.18
N GLY A 419 16.72 3.92 24.36
CA GLY A 419 16.89 5.35 24.65
C GLY A 419 18.34 5.80 24.77
N LEU A 420 19.28 5.05 24.19
CA LEU A 420 20.70 5.37 24.27
C LEU A 420 21.06 6.49 23.28
N LYS A 421 22.00 7.37 23.67
CA LYS A 421 22.54 8.38 22.76
C LYS A 421 23.49 7.73 21.75
N LEU A 422 23.66 8.34 20.57
CA LEU A 422 24.50 7.83 19.49
C LEU A 422 25.92 7.42 19.96
N GLY A 423 26.58 8.26 20.77
CA GLY A 423 27.92 7.98 21.28
C GLY A 423 28.00 6.66 22.08
N PRO A 424 27.22 6.52 23.17
CA PRO A 424 27.11 5.25 23.90
C PRO A 424 26.73 4.05 23.03
N SER A 425 25.78 4.18 22.10
CA SER A 425 25.35 3.09 21.22
C SER A 425 26.49 2.59 20.34
N LEU A 426 27.24 3.49 19.69
CA LEU A 426 28.40 3.14 18.87
C LEU A 426 29.50 2.50 19.71
N LYS A 427 29.75 3.01 20.93
CA LYS A 427 30.75 2.47 21.84
C LYS A 427 30.42 1.03 22.25
N ILE A 428 29.16 0.76 22.58
CA ILE A 428 28.68 -0.58 22.95
C ILE A 428 28.80 -1.54 21.75
N CYS A 429 28.34 -1.14 20.56
CA CYS A 429 28.45 -1.97 19.37
C CYS A 429 29.92 -2.27 18.99
N ASN A 430 30.83 -1.32 19.19
CA ASN A 430 32.27 -1.56 18.99
C ASN A 430 32.82 -2.61 19.98
N LEU A 431 32.43 -2.55 21.25
CA LEU A 431 32.82 -3.55 22.25
C LEU A 431 32.27 -4.94 21.92
N ILE A 432 31.02 -5.02 21.45
CA ILE A 432 30.41 -6.28 20.99
C ILE A 432 31.18 -6.86 19.79
N ASN A 433 31.58 -6.02 18.83
CA ASN A 433 32.38 -6.46 17.69
C ASN A 433 33.75 -6.97 18.11
N ASN A 434 34.41 -6.31 19.07
CA ASN A 434 35.67 -6.78 19.64
C ASN A 434 35.51 -8.14 20.36
N LEU A 435 34.38 -8.36 21.04
CA LEU A 435 34.04 -9.65 21.63
C LEU A 435 33.85 -10.75 20.57
N LYS A 436 33.16 -10.43 19.46
CA LYS A 436 33.01 -11.33 18.30
C LYS A 436 34.36 -11.69 17.66
N SER A 437 35.26 -10.72 17.48
CA SER A 437 36.58 -10.93 16.89
C SER A 437 37.48 -11.80 17.78
N LYS A 438 37.43 -11.62 19.11
CA LYS A 438 38.17 -12.47 20.07
C LYS A 438 37.69 -13.92 20.08
N ARG A 439 36.40 -14.16 19.81
CA ARG A 439 35.82 -15.50 19.66
C ARG A 439 36.36 -16.23 18.42
N LEU A 440 36.42 -15.53 17.29
CA LEU A 440 36.89 -16.09 16.02
C LEU A 440 38.41 -16.31 15.96
N GLY A 441 39.19 -15.61 16.79
CA GLY A 441 40.63 -15.81 16.90
C GLY A 441 41.08 -16.95 17.81
N ASN A 442 40.16 -17.55 18.58
CA ASN A 442 40.40 -18.63 19.54
C ASN A 442 39.72 -19.96 19.15
N ALA A 443 39.14 -20.04 17.94
CA ALA A 443 38.44 -21.22 17.43
C ALA A 443 39.32 -22.06 16.50
#